data_AF-A0A357CIT0-F1
#
_entry.id   AF-A0A357CIT0-F1
#
_cell.length_a   1.000
_cell.length_b   1.000
_cell.length_c   1.000
_cell.angle_alpha   90.00
_cell.angle_beta   90.00
_cell.angle_gamma   90.00
#
_symmetry.space_group_name_H-M   'P 1'
#
loop_
_entity.id
_entity.type
_entity.pdbx_description
1 polymer ?
#
loop_
_entity_poly.entity_id
_entity_poly.type
_entity_poly.pdbx_seq_one_letter_code
_entity_poly.pdbx_strand_id
1 'polypeptide(L)'
;EHVLATQTLIQQKAKNMLVRVEGKLPAGVTAKDIILAIIGEIGTAGGTGHVIEYAGEAIEALSMEGRMTVCNMSIEGGARAGLIAPDQKTFDYIKGRPRAPKAGAFEMAQRDWERLYSDPDAHFDREVVLHAEKLPPLVTWGTSPEQVVSITGRVPIPSEIADEAKRTAAIRSLDYMGLKGGEKITDLTLDRIFIGSCTNGRIEDLREVARIVEGKHINEKLRAMIVPGSGLVKEQAEAEGLDQIFKAAGFEWREPGCSMCLGMNPDQLSPRERCASTSNRNFEGRQGRLGRTHLVSPVMAAAAALAGRFVDIRNFH
;
A
#
# COMPACT_ATOMS: atom_id res chain seq x y z
N GLU A 1 -0.21 12.61 25.86
CA GLU A 1 -0.28 13.38 27.13
C GLU A 1 0.62 14.62 27.11
N HIS A 2 1.94 14.50 26.98
CA HIS A 2 2.85 15.68 26.97
C HIS A 2 2.48 16.77 25.94
N VAL A 3 2.19 16.41 24.69
CA VAL A 3 1.76 17.37 23.65
C VAL A 3 0.47 18.08 24.04
N LEU A 4 -0.48 17.37 24.65
CA LEU A 4 -1.75 17.98 25.09
C LEU A 4 -1.51 18.98 26.22
N ALA A 5 -0.62 18.66 27.15
CA ALA A 5 -0.31 19.51 28.31
C ALA A 5 0.56 20.73 27.97
N THR A 6 1.48 20.59 27.01
CA THR A 6 2.55 21.59 26.78
C THR A 6 2.49 22.25 25.41
N GLN A 7 1.73 21.70 24.46
CA GLN A 7 1.79 22.07 23.03
C GLN A 7 3.19 21.97 22.41
N THR A 8 4.09 21.20 23.03
CA THR A 8 5.46 20.98 22.56
C THR A 8 5.81 19.50 22.55
N LEU A 9 6.88 19.15 21.83
CA LEU A 9 7.42 17.80 21.80
C LEU A 9 8.93 17.85 21.61
N ILE A 10 9.69 17.26 22.54
CA ILE A 10 11.15 17.14 22.41
C ILE A 10 11.45 16.12 21.31
N GLN A 11 12.19 16.53 20.29
CA GLN A 11 12.57 15.67 19.17
C GLN A 11 14.01 15.93 18.74
N GLN A 12 14.73 14.87 18.36
CA GLN A 12 15.94 15.00 17.57
C GLN A 12 15.57 15.31 16.12
N LYS A 13 16.30 16.23 15.48
CA LYS A 13 16.12 16.55 14.06
C LYS A 13 16.46 15.32 13.23
N ALA A 14 15.53 14.89 12.38
CA ALA A 14 15.76 13.80 11.44
C ALA A 14 16.65 14.26 10.29
N LYS A 15 17.38 13.32 9.70
CA LYS A 15 18.10 13.51 8.44
C LYS A 15 17.13 13.55 7.26
N ASN A 16 17.53 14.14 6.15
CA ASN A 16 16.72 14.23 4.94
C ASN A 16 17.10 13.09 4.00
N MET A 17 16.11 12.33 3.52
CA MET A 17 16.30 11.33 2.48
C MET A 17 15.42 11.66 1.29
N LEU A 18 15.97 11.68 0.08
CA LEU A 18 15.21 11.82 -1.15
C LEU A 18 15.01 10.45 -1.80
N VAL A 19 13.76 10.13 -2.13
CA VAL A 19 13.42 9.01 -3.00
C VAL A 19 12.76 9.54 -4.25
N ARG A 20 13.49 9.45 -5.36
CA ARG A 20 13.10 9.98 -6.66
C ARG A 20 12.62 8.83 -7.55
N VAL A 21 11.38 8.90 -8.03
CA VAL A 21 10.78 7.89 -8.92
C VAL A 21 10.53 8.53 -10.28
N GLU A 22 11.47 8.32 -11.20
CA GLU A 22 11.46 8.95 -12.53
C GLU A 22 10.68 8.14 -13.55
N GLY A 23 10.10 8.82 -14.55
CA GLY A 23 9.35 8.20 -15.63
C GLY A 23 7.88 7.92 -15.30
N LYS A 24 7.20 7.22 -16.21
CA LYS A 24 5.77 6.92 -16.12
C LYS A 24 5.51 5.48 -15.70
N LEU A 25 4.53 5.29 -14.83
CA LEU A 25 4.10 3.96 -14.42
C LEU A 25 3.51 3.19 -15.62
N PRO A 26 3.90 1.92 -15.82
CA PRO A 26 3.27 1.07 -16.82
C PRO A 26 1.86 0.65 -16.35
N ALA A 27 1.05 0.16 -17.29
CA ALA A 27 -0.28 -0.33 -17.00
C ALA A 27 -0.27 -1.41 -15.90
N GLY A 28 -1.26 -1.35 -15.00
CA GLY A 28 -1.38 -2.27 -13.86
C GLY A 28 -0.48 -1.93 -12.67
N VAL A 29 0.40 -0.93 -12.75
CA VAL A 29 1.23 -0.51 -11.61
C VAL A 29 0.61 0.68 -10.91
N THR A 30 0.56 0.61 -9.59
CA THR A 30 -0.14 1.58 -8.73
C THR A 30 0.81 2.21 -7.72
N ALA A 31 0.30 3.19 -6.94
CA ALA A 31 1.03 3.75 -5.80
C ALA A 31 1.49 2.69 -4.79
N LYS A 32 0.74 1.60 -4.63
CA LYS A 32 1.10 0.49 -3.75
C LYS A 32 2.35 -0.23 -4.23
N ASP A 33 2.48 -0.41 -5.54
CA ASP A 33 3.64 -1.05 -6.15
C ASP A 33 4.87 -0.13 -6.06
N ILE A 34 4.71 1.18 -6.23
CA ILE A 34 5.80 2.15 -6.00
C ILE A 34 6.37 2.00 -4.59
N ILE A 35 5.52 2.08 -3.56
CA ILE A 35 6.02 2.08 -2.18
C ILE A 35 6.57 0.72 -1.76
N LEU A 36 6.00 -0.38 -2.26
CA LEU A 36 6.60 -1.70 -2.07
C LEU A 36 7.96 -1.84 -2.76
N ALA A 37 8.13 -1.27 -3.97
CA ALA A 37 9.42 -1.25 -4.65
C ALA A 37 10.46 -0.46 -3.86
N ILE A 38 10.08 0.71 -3.35
CA ILE A 38 10.95 1.55 -2.51
C ILE A 38 11.37 0.78 -1.25
N ILE A 39 10.43 0.15 -0.54
CA ILE A 39 10.74 -0.62 0.68
C ILE A 39 11.59 -1.85 0.36
N GLY A 40 11.36 -2.51 -0.78
CA GLY A 40 12.21 -3.61 -1.26
C GLY A 40 13.65 -3.18 -1.53
N GLU A 41 13.84 -1.97 -2.07
CA GLU A 41 15.16 -1.41 -2.37
C GLU A 41 15.90 -0.95 -1.10
N ILE A 42 15.22 -0.20 -0.22
CA ILE A 42 15.88 0.42 0.93
C ILE A 42 15.88 -0.47 2.18
N GLY A 43 15.00 -1.48 2.22
CA GLY A 43 14.74 -2.33 3.38
C GLY A 43 13.89 -1.64 4.45
N THR A 44 13.39 -2.41 5.40
CA THR A 44 12.56 -1.96 6.53
C THR A 44 13.31 -1.05 7.51
N ALA A 45 14.63 -1.03 7.48
CA ALA A 45 15.47 -0.12 8.25
C ALA A 45 16.07 1.02 7.40
N GLY A 46 15.76 1.09 6.11
CA GLY A 46 16.42 1.99 5.15
C GLY A 46 16.25 3.48 5.43
N GLY A 47 15.09 3.86 5.97
CA GLY A 47 14.76 5.23 6.36
C GLY A 47 15.04 5.55 7.83
N THR A 48 15.66 4.66 8.60
CA THR A 48 15.87 4.87 10.05
C THR A 48 16.61 6.18 10.31
N GLY A 49 16.04 7.03 11.16
CA GLY A 49 16.60 8.36 11.47
C GLY A 49 16.34 9.43 10.42
N HIS A 50 15.62 9.13 9.32
CA HIS A 50 15.33 10.05 8.23
C HIS A 50 13.83 10.41 8.16
N VAL A 51 13.56 11.57 7.56
CA VAL A 51 12.29 11.86 6.88
C VAL A 51 12.53 11.67 5.39
N ILE A 52 11.63 10.94 4.74
CA ILE A 52 11.71 10.70 3.29
C ILE A 52 10.88 11.74 2.56
N GLU A 53 11.49 12.43 1.62
CA GLU A 53 10.80 13.18 0.57
C GLU A 53 10.67 12.26 -0.66
N TYR A 54 9.44 12.08 -1.15
CA TYR A 54 9.17 11.38 -2.40
C TYR A 54 8.95 12.38 -3.52
N ALA A 55 9.71 12.25 -4.60
CA ALA A 55 9.69 13.17 -5.74
C ALA A 55 9.81 12.40 -7.07
N GLY A 56 9.75 13.13 -8.19
CA GLY A 56 9.87 12.60 -9.53
C GLY A 56 8.53 12.43 -10.25
N GLU A 57 8.60 12.28 -11.58
CA GLU A 57 7.44 12.28 -12.47
C GLU A 57 6.33 11.31 -12.01
N ALA A 58 6.70 10.11 -11.56
CA ALA A 58 5.73 9.11 -11.13
C ALA A 58 4.99 9.51 -9.86
N ILE A 59 5.65 10.17 -8.90
CA ILE A 59 5.06 10.63 -7.64
C ILE A 59 4.13 11.82 -7.89
N GLU A 60 4.58 12.77 -8.73
CA GLU A 60 3.78 13.92 -9.13
C GLU A 60 2.53 13.49 -9.90
N ALA A 61 2.63 12.45 -10.73
CA ALA A 61 1.52 11.87 -11.49
C ALA A 61 0.41 11.26 -10.61
N LEU A 62 0.71 10.83 -9.38
CA LEU A 62 -0.27 10.23 -8.47
C LEU A 62 -1.43 11.19 -8.14
N SER A 63 -2.60 10.62 -7.88
CA SER A 63 -3.68 11.31 -7.18
C SER A 63 -3.30 11.56 -5.72
N MET A 64 -4.07 12.38 -5.01
CA MET A 64 -3.84 12.57 -3.57
C MET A 64 -4.02 11.29 -2.76
N GLU A 65 -4.91 10.39 -3.16
CA GLU A 65 -5.13 9.12 -2.47
C GLU A 65 -3.94 8.16 -2.69
N GLY A 66 -3.39 8.09 -3.91
CA GLY A 66 -2.14 7.41 -4.19
C GLY A 66 -0.93 7.98 -3.43
N ARG A 67 -0.82 9.31 -3.32
CA ARG A 67 0.20 9.95 -2.47
C ARG A 67 0.08 9.54 -1.00
N MET A 68 -1.15 9.45 -0.49
CA MET A 68 -1.39 8.97 0.87
C MET A 68 -1.03 7.49 1.03
N THR A 69 -1.21 6.64 0.02
CA THR A 69 -0.71 5.25 0.03
C THR A 69 0.82 5.22 0.21
N VAL A 70 1.56 6.03 -0.56
CA VAL A 70 3.03 6.13 -0.46
C VAL A 70 3.45 6.63 0.92
N CYS A 71 2.93 7.79 1.35
CA CYS A 71 3.33 8.38 2.63
C CYS A 71 2.93 7.50 3.82
N ASN A 72 1.78 6.81 3.76
CA ASN A 72 1.32 5.89 4.82
C ASN A 72 2.34 4.80 5.11
N MET A 73 3.01 4.30 4.06
CA MET A 73 3.95 3.18 4.17
C MET A 73 5.41 3.60 4.43
N SER A 74 5.67 4.88 4.71
CA SER A 74 7.03 5.36 5.02
C SER A 74 7.61 4.72 6.27
N ILE A 75 6.77 4.45 7.27
CA ILE A 75 7.20 3.80 8.52
C ILE A 75 7.56 2.33 8.31
N GLU A 76 6.96 1.65 7.33
CA GLU A 76 7.35 0.30 6.93
C GLU A 76 8.73 0.25 6.26
N GLY A 77 9.20 1.36 5.67
CA GLY A 77 10.60 1.55 5.26
C GLY A 77 11.53 2.06 6.38
N GLY A 78 11.02 2.20 7.60
CA GLY A 78 11.77 2.66 8.77
C GLY A 78 11.89 4.18 8.91
N ALA A 79 11.27 4.95 8.01
CA ALA A 79 11.30 6.41 8.07
C ALA A 79 10.38 6.97 9.13
N ARG A 80 10.77 8.11 9.70
CA ARG A 80 9.97 8.82 10.70
C ARG A 80 8.69 9.41 10.10
N ALA A 81 8.79 9.93 8.88
CA ALA A 81 7.71 10.50 8.12
C ALA A 81 8.02 10.43 6.62
N GLY A 82 6.96 10.56 5.81
CA GLY A 82 7.02 10.70 4.37
C GLY A 82 6.38 12.01 3.94
N LEU A 83 7.03 12.72 3.01
CA LEU A 83 6.61 14.01 2.48
C LEU A 83 6.52 13.93 0.96
N ILE A 84 5.51 14.58 0.40
CA ILE A 84 5.39 14.86 -1.03
C ILE A 84 5.05 16.35 -1.12
N ALA A 85 5.79 17.09 -1.96
CA ALA A 85 5.53 18.51 -2.15
C ALA A 85 4.08 18.73 -2.62
N PRO A 86 3.36 19.73 -2.07
CA PRO A 86 2.03 20.04 -2.52
C PRO A 86 2.07 20.67 -3.92
N ASP A 87 1.06 20.36 -4.71
CA ASP A 87 0.85 20.90 -6.04
C ASP A 87 -0.64 21.16 -6.27
N GLN A 88 -1.02 21.48 -7.51
CA GLN A 88 -2.41 21.73 -7.86
C GLN A 88 -3.36 20.59 -7.46
N LYS A 89 -2.94 19.32 -7.59
CA LYS A 89 -3.77 18.17 -7.17
C LYS A 89 -4.02 18.18 -5.67
N THR A 90 -3.03 18.61 -4.89
CA THR A 90 -3.15 18.76 -3.44
C THR A 90 -4.14 19.87 -3.09
N PHE A 91 -4.03 21.02 -3.76
CA PHE A 91 -4.92 22.15 -3.53
C PHE A 91 -6.37 21.82 -3.92
N ASP A 92 -6.57 21.20 -5.07
CA ASP A 92 -7.90 20.78 -5.55
C ASP A 92 -8.54 19.77 -4.61
N TYR A 93 -7.76 18.83 -4.05
CA TYR A 93 -8.27 17.84 -3.09
C TYR A 93 -8.72 18.46 -1.76
N ILE A 94 -8.01 19.49 -1.29
CA ILE A 94 -8.32 20.20 -0.04
C ILE A 94 -9.49 21.18 -0.26
N LYS A 95 -9.59 21.80 -1.43
CA LYS A 95 -10.61 22.80 -1.75
C LYS A 95 -12.01 22.25 -1.50
N GLY A 96 -12.82 23.04 -0.80
CA GLY A 96 -14.21 22.67 -0.49
C GLY A 96 -14.39 21.66 0.65
N ARG A 97 -13.33 21.02 1.17
CA ARG A 97 -13.45 20.09 2.32
C ARG A 97 -14.01 20.80 3.55
N PRO A 98 -14.72 20.11 4.46
CA PRO A 98 -15.41 20.74 5.59
C PRO A 98 -14.54 21.67 6.43
N ARG A 99 -13.28 21.27 6.71
CA ARG A 99 -12.31 22.01 7.52
C ARG A 99 -11.25 22.77 6.71
N ALA A 100 -11.36 22.80 5.40
CA ALA A 100 -10.46 23.63 4.59
C ALA A 100 -10.76 25.12 4.81
N PRO A 101 -9.75 26.00 4.67
CA PRO A 101 -9.95 27.45 4.64
C PRO A 101 -11.05 27.83 3.63
N LYS A 102 -11.84 28.85 3.94
CA LYS A 102 -13.01 29.26 3.15
C LYS A 102 -12.78 30.63 2.51
N ALA A 103 -13.36 30.83 1.33
CA ALA A 103 -13.26 32.07 0.56
C ALA A 103 -11.80 32.57 0.50
N GLY A 104 -11.57 33.89 0.63
CA GLY A 104 -10.26 34.54 0.55
C GLY A 104 -9.13 33.92 1.39
N ALA A 105 -9.45 33.21 2.47
CA ALA A 105 -8.46 32.52 3.30
C ALA A 105 -7.86 31.29 2.60
N PHE A 106 -8.57 30.69 1.63
CA PHE A 106 -8.05 29.59 0.83
C PHE A 106 -6.96 30.08 -0.12
N GLU A 107 -7.16 31.19 -0.82
CA GLU A 107 -6.15 31.74 -1.71
C GLU A 107 -4.90 32.22 -0.94
N MET A 108 -5.08 32.72 0.29
CA MET A 108 -3.95 33.01 1.18
C MET A 108 -3.18 31.74 1.56
N ALA A 109 -3.90 30.72 2.05
CA ALA A 109 -3.27 29.47 2.45
C ALA A 109 -2.59 28.76 1.28
N GLN A 110 -3.20 28.79 0.08
CA GLN A 110 -2.62 28.23 -1.13
C GLN A 110 -1.28 28.88 -1.47
N ARG A 111 -1.17 30.22 -1.44
CA ARG A 111 0.09 30.92 -1.68
C ARG A 111 1.18 30.53 -0.68
N ASP A 112 0.82 30.25 0.57
CA ASP A 112 1.77 29.76 1.57
C ASP A 112 2.18 28.30 1.28
N TRP A 113 1.22 27.44 0.92
CA TRP A 113 1.47 26.03 0.60
C TRP A 113 2.29 25.84 -0.68
N GLU A 114 2.14 26.72 -1.67
CA GLU A 114 2.94 26.75 -2.90
C GLU A 114 4.44 26.93 -2.63
N ARG A 115 4.83 27.31 -1.41
CA ARG A 115 6.23 27.46 -0.98
C ARG A 115 6.77 26.25 -0.21
N LEU A 116 5.95 25.22 0.01
CA LEU A 116 6.32 24.04 0.81
C LEU A 116 6.97 22.94 -0.05
N TYR A 117 8.04 23.30 -0.76
CA TYR A 117 8.86 22.38 -1.55
C TYR A 117 10.33 22.61 -1.24
N SER A 118 11.17 21.62 -1.55
CA SER A 118 12.61 21.71 -1.34
C SER A 118 13.27 22.68 -2.32
N ASP A 119 14.18 23.53 -1.83
CA ASP A 119 14.98 24.43 -2.66
C ASP A 119 15.85 23.64 -3.67
N PRO A 120 16.20 24.21 -4.85
CA PRO A 120 17.00 23.51 -5.86
C PRO A 120 18.37 23.00 -5.38
N ASP A 121 18.94 23.64 -4.36
CA ASP A 121 20.22 23.29 -3.72
C ASP A 121 20.04 22.61 -2.34
N ALA A 122 18.83 22.11 -2.04
CA ALA A 122 18.56 21.40 -0.80
C ALA A 122 19.46 20.17 -0.65
N HIS A 123 20.07 20.04 0.54
CA HIS A 123 20.93 18.90 0.87
C HIS A 123 20.10 17.72 1.40
N PHE A 124 20.30 16.56 0.79
CA PHE A 124 19.79 15.27 1.25
C PHE A 124 20.94 14.39 1.76
N ASP A 125 20.80 13.85 2.97
CA ASP A 125 21.78 12.94 3.57
C ASP A 125 21.87 11.60 2.81
N ARG A 126 20.79 11.22 2.11
CA ARG A 126 20.71 10.02 1.27
C ARG A 126 19.76 10.26 0.10
N GLU A 127 20.15 9.78 -1.07
CA GLU A 127 19.29 9.79 -2.25
C GLU A 127 19.14 8.37 -2.81
N VAL A 128 17.93 8.04 -3.27
CA VAL A 128 17.62 6.78 -3.94
C VAL A 128 16.79 7.10 -5.19
N VAL A 129 17.17 6.51 -6.32
CA VAL A 129 16.50 6.73 -7.61
C VAL A 129 15.91 5.42 -8.11
N LEU A 130 14.62 5.43 -8.42
CA LEU A 130 13.89 4.34 -9.06
C LEU A 130 13.37 4.81 -10.42
N HIS A 131 13.23 3.86 -11.35
CA HIS A 131 12.68 4.09 -12.69
C HIS A 131 11.32 3.42 -12.79
N ALA A 132 10.26 4.24 -12.87
CA ALA A 132 8.86 3.83 -12.84
C ALA A 132 8.53 2.86 -13.98
N GLU A 133 9.09 3.07 -15.17
CA GLU A 133 8.84 2.25 -16.36
C GLU A 133 9.33 0.80 -16.21
N LYS A 134 10.23 0.55 -15.25
CA LYS A 134 10.76 -0.78 -14.93
C LYS A 134 10.02 -1.46 -13.79
N LEU A 135 9.11 -0.76 -13.11
CA LEU A 135 8.35 -1.33 -12.01
C LEU A 135 7.31 -2.32 -12.55
N PRO A 136 7.29 -3.57 -12.08
CA PRO A 136 6.19 -4.49 -12.34
C PRO A 136 5.13 -4.37 -11.24
N PRO A 137 3.93 -4.95 -11.41
CA PRO A 137 3.07 -5.23 -10.27
C PRO A 137 3.81 -6.11 -9.25
N LEU A 138 3.69 -5.79 -7.97
CA LEU A 138 4.46 -6.40 -6.89
C LEU A 138 3.59 -7.18 -5.92
N VAL A 139 4.19 -8.21 -5.32
CA VAL A 139 3.60 -9.03 -4.27
C VAL A 139 4.66 -9.34 -3.22
N THR A 140 4.36 -9.14 -1.94
CA THR A 140 5.26 -9.60 -0.88
C THR A 140 5.18 -11.12 -0.79
N TRP A 141 6.29 -11.85 -0.78
CA TRP A 141 6.31 -13.31 -0.67
C TRP A 141 6.48 -13.80 0.77
N GLY A 142 7.06 -12.98 1.64
CA GLY A 142 7.41 -13.35 3.02
C GLY A 142 6.55 -12.66 4.08
N THR A 143 7.17 -12.40 5.24
CA THR A 143 6.54 -11.82 6.44
C THR A 143 6.97 -10.37 6.72
N SER A 144 7.63 -9.74 5.75
CA SER A 144 8.06 -8.34 5.80
C SER A 144 7.70 -7.61 4.50
N PRO A 145 7.37 -6.30 4.54
CA PRO A 145 7.13 -5.51 3.32
C PRO A 145 8.35 -5.43 2.38
N GLU A 146 9.58 -5.56 2.88
CA GLU A 146 10.79 -5.59 2.04
C GLU A 146 10.96 -6.91 1.26
N GLN A 147 10.28 -7.98 1.70
CA GLN A 147 10.32 -9.28 1.06
C GLN A 147 9.32 -9.33 -0.08
N VAL A 148 9.64 -8.59 -1.15
CA VAL A 148 8.78 -8.34 -2.30
C VAL A 148 9.42 -8.83 -3.59
N VAL A 149 8.59 -9.33 -4.51
CA VAL A 149 9.00 -9.70 -5.87
C VAL A 149 7.94 -9.27 -6.88
N SER A 150 8.32 -9.27 -8.15
CA SER A 150 7.37 -9.13 -9.26
C SER A 150 6.32 -10.23 -9.23
N ILE A 151 5.10 -9.90 -9.69
CA ILE A 151 4.04 -10.87 -9.95
C ILE A 151 4.47 -12.02 -10.88
N THR A 152 5.36 -11.76 -11.84
CA THR A 152 5.91 -12.80 -12.74
C THR A 152 7.18 -13.46 -12.17
N GLY A 153 7.61 -13.03 -10.99
CA GLY A 153 8.80 -13.51 -10.30
C GLY A 153 8.58 -14.83 -9.57
N ARG A 154 9.64 -15.23 -8.86
CA ARG A 154 9.67 -16.43 -8.02
C ARG A 154 9.99 -16.07 -6.58
N VAL A 155 9.50 -16.87 -5.66
CA VAL A 155 9.91 -16.84 -4.26
C VAL A 155 11.43 -17.13 -4.20
N PRO A 156 12.24 -16.31 -3.50
CA PRO A 156 13.68 -16.54 -3.43
C PRO A 156 14.04 -17.92 -2.87
N ILE A 157 15.09 -18.53 -3.43
CA ILE A 157 15.63 -19.80 -2.95
C ILE A 157 16.69 -19.49 -1.88
N PRO A 158 16.54 -19.93 -0.62
CA PRO A 158 17.47 -19.56 0.46
C PRO A 158 18.94 -19.89 0.17
N SER A 159 19.23 -21.01 -0.50
CA SER A 159 20.61 -21.40 -0.84
C SER A 159 21.29 -20.45 -1.82
N GLU A 160 20.53 -19.63 -2.56
CA GLU A 160 21.05 -18.65 -3.52
C GLU A 160 21.28 -17.27 -2.88
N ILE A 161 20.77 -17.04 -1.67
CA ILE A 161 20.97 -15.76 -0.95
C ILE A 161 22.36 -15.75 -0.35
N ALA A 162 23.25 -14.88 -0.85
CA ALA A 162 24.64 -14.79 -0.39
C ALA A 162 24.76 -14.29 1.07
N ASP A 163 23.98 -13.28 1.43
CA ASP A 163 23.99 -12.68 2.76
C ASP A 163 23.33 -13.61 3.80
N GLU A 164 24.07 -13.96 4.85
CA GLU A 164 23.64 -14.95 5.86
C GLU A 164 22.45 -14.47 6.71
N ALA A 165 22.39 -13.18 7.04
CA ALA A 165 21.29 -12.62 7.81
C ALA A 165 19.99 -12.62 6.99
N LYS A 166 20.07 -12.20 5.71
CA LYS A 166 18.95 -12.26 4.77
C LYS A 166 18.53 -13.70 4.49
N ARG A 167 19.48 -14.64 4.38
CA ARG A 167 19.19 -16.07 4.22
C ARG A 167 18.40 -16.62 5.41
N THR A 168 18.86 -16.32 6.62
CA THR A 168 18.19 -16.77 7.86
C THR A 168 16.79 -16.19 7.99
N ALA A 169 16.63 -14.89 7.70
CA ALA A 169 15.32 -14.23 7.67
C ALA A 169 14.40 -14.87 6.61
N ALA A 170 14.92 -15.14 5.41
CA ALA A 170 14.16 -15.80 4.36
C ALA A 170 13.68 -17.21 4.77
N ILE A 171 14.55 -18.04 5.36
CA ILE A 171 14.17 -19.38 5.84
C ILE A 171 13.00 -19.30 6.82
N ARG A 172 13.06 -18.38 7.80
CA ARG A 172 11.97 -18.18 8.76
C ARG A 172 10.68 -17.73 8.08
N SER A 173 10.75 -16.75 7.18
CA SER A 173 9.57 -16.26 6.46
C SER A 173 8.96 -17.35 5.59
N LEU A 174 9.77 -18.18 4.93
CA LEU A 174 9.30 -19.30 4.11
C LEU A 174 8.59 -20.37 4.95
N ASP A 175 9.16 -20.75 6.09
CA ASP A 175 8.53 -21.70 7.02
C ASP A 175 7.15 -21.21 7.48
N TYR A 176 7.07 -19.95 7.92
CA TYR A 176 5.80 -19.32 8.31
C TYR A 176 4.79 -19.30 7.15
N MET A 177 5.24 -18.83 5.99
CA MET A 177 4.42 -18.71 4.78
C MET A 177 4.11 -20.06 4.13
N GLY A 178 4.66 -21.17 4.61
CA GLY A 178 4.50 -22.50 4.03
C GLY A 178 4.98 -22.57 2.58
N LEU A 179 6.14 -21.98 2.32
CA LEU A 179 6.81 -21.94 1.02
C LEU A 179 8.16 -22.66 1.11
N LYS A 180 8.64 -23.19 0.00
CA LYS A 180 9.93 -23.91 -0.11
C LYS A 180 11.03 -23.07 -0.74
N GLY A 181 10.67 -22.04 -1.51
CA GLY A 181 11.58 -21.28 -2.37
C GLY A 181 11.53 -21.80 -3.81
N GLY A 182 11.56 -20.88 -4.76
CA GLY A 182 11.52 -21.16 -6.20
C GLY A 182 10.11 -21.22 -6.80
N GLU A 183 9.04 -21.26 -6.00
CA GLU A 183 7.66 -21.21 -6.50
C GLU A 183 7.43 -19.93 -7.31
N LYS A 184 6.67 -20.02 -8.40
CA LYS A 184 6.17 -18.80 -9.07
C LYS A 184 5.09 -18.18 -8.20
N ILE A 185 5.08 -16.85 -8.11
CA ILE A 185 4.02 -16.16 -7.36
C ILE A 185 2.64 -16.50 -7.90
N THR A 186 2.51 -16.63 -9.22
CA THR A 186 1.26 -17.02 -9.87
C THR A 186 0.75 -18.42 -9.54
N ASP A 187 1.60 -19.29 -8.99
CA ASP A 187 1.21 -20.66 -8.63
C ASP A 187 0.63 -20.73 -7.20
N LEU A 188 0.71 -19.64 -6.43
CA LEU A 188 0.20 -19.59 -5.07
C LEU A 188 -1.32 -19.44 -5.05
N THR A 189 -2.01 -20.46 -4.54
CA THR A 189 -3.45 -20.44 -4.28
C THR A 189 -3.76 -19.62 -3.05
N LEU A 190 -4.89 -18.92 -3.08
CA LEU A 190 -5.36 -18.10 -1.97
C LEU A 190 -6.54 -18.79 -1.26
N ASP A 191 -6.80 -18.36 -0.03
CA ASP A 191 -8.01 -18.70 0.74
C ASP A 191 -8.86 -17.45 1.02
N ARG A 192 -8.19 -16.30 1.17
CA ARG A 192 -8.80 -15.03 1.57
C ARG A 192 -8.37 -13.86 0.71
N ILE A 193 -9.28 -12.92 0.51
CA ILE A 193 -8.99 -11.62 -0.10
C ILE A 193 -9.46 -10.52 0.85
N PHE A 194 -8.60 -9.53 1.04
CA PHE A 194 -8.89 -8.36 1.87
C PHE A 194 -8.55 -7.08 1.13
N ILE A 195 -9.60 -6.32 0.84
CA ILE A 195 -9.49 -5.01 0.20
C ILE A 195 -10.01 -3.99 1.20
N GLY A 196 -9.11 -3.20 1.76
CA GLY A 196 -9.44 -2.18 2.74
C GLY A 196 -8.26 -1.93 3.67
N SER A 197 -8.17 -0.70 4.18
CA SER A 197 -7.27 -0.24 5.24
C SER A 197 -7.20 1.29 5.15
N CYS A 198 -6.48 1.93 6.07
CA CYS A 198 -6.07 3.32 5.90
C CYS A 198 -5.12 3.54 4.70
N THR A 199 -4.49 2.46 4.20
CA THR A 199 -3.54 2.49 3.08
C THR A 199 -4.26 2.45 1.74
N ASN A 200 -5.19 1.50 1.55
CA ASN A 200 -5.92 1.27 0.31
C ASN A 200 -7.35 0.77 0.63
N GLY A 201 -8.30 1.71 0.62
CA GLY A 201 -9.71 1.55 0.96
C GLY A 201 -10.50 2.82 0.69
N ARG A 202 -9.95 3.73 -0.13
CA ARG A 202 -10.52 5.02 -0.47
C ARG A 202 -11.37 4.88 -1.72
N ILE A 203 -12.07 5.94 -2.12
CA ILE A 203 -13.06 5.81 -3.19
C ILE A 203 -12.42 5.45 -4.53
N GLU A 204 -11.21 5.93 -4.84
CA GLU A 204 -10.53 5.54 -6.08
C GLU A 204 -10.17 4.05 -6.08
N ASP A 205 -9.66 3.53 -4.95
CA ASP A 205 -9.32 2.10 -4.80
C ASP A 205 -10.57 1.23 -5.07
N LEU A 206 -11.71 1.63 -4.50
CA LEU A 206 -12.98 0.89 -4.66
C LEU A 206 -13.48 0.94 -6.11
N ARG A 207 -13.37 2.07 -6.79
CA ARG A 207 -13.75 2.18 -8.22
C ARG A 207 -12.86 1.32 -9.12
N GLU A 208 -11.56 1.26 -8.85
CA GLU A 208 -10.65 0.35 -9.58
C GLU A 208 -11.04 -1.11 -9.37
N VAL A 209 -11.35 -1.50 -8.13
CA VAL A 209 -11.81 -2.85 -7.80
C VAL A 209 -13.12 -3.18 -8.52
N ALA A 210 -14.08 -2.24 -8.51
CA ALA A 210 -15.38 -2.42 -9.17
C ALA A 210 -15.22 -2.70 -10.66
N ARG A 211 -14.37 -1.93 -11.36
CA ARG A 211 -14.09 -2.14 -12.80
C ARG A 211 -13.57 -3.53 -13.13
N ILE A 212 -12.90 -4.19 -12.19
CA ILE A 212 -12.33 -5.54 -12.41
C ILE A 212 -13.38 -6.62 -12.17
N VAL A 213 -14.22 -6.44 -11.15
CA VAL A 213 -15.13 -7.49 -10.65
C VAL A 213 -16.56 -7.37 -11.17
N GLU A 214 -16.93 -6.24 -11.80
CA GLU A 214 -18.26 -6.02 -12.36
C GLU A 214 -18.66 -7.10 -13.36
N GLY A 215 -19.85 -7.67 -13.16
CA GLY A 215 -20.38 -8.76 -13.98
C GLY A 215 -19.66 -10.11 -13.82
N LYS A 216 -18.70 -10.21 -12.90
CA LYS A 216 -17.93 -11.44 -12.60
C LYS A 216 -18.22 -11.91 -11.18
N HIS A 217 -17.77 -13.10 -10.82
CA HIS A 217 -17.92 -13.66 -9.48
C HIS A 217 -16.57 -14.13 -8.95
N ILE A 218 -16.31 -13.92 -7.66
CA ILE A 218 -15.10 -14.43 -7.01
C ILE A 218 -15.05 -15.95 -7.09
N ASN A 219 -13.84 -16.50 -7.02
CA ASN A 219 -13.64 -17.94 -6.99
C ASN A 219 -14.37 -18.55 -5.78
N GLU A 220 -15.18 -19.58 -6.01
CA GLU A 220 -16.05 -20.20 -5.00
C GLU A 220 -15.31 -20.74 -3.76
N LYS A 221 -14.00 -21.01 -3.90
CA LYS A 221 -13.16 -21.51 -2.81
C LYS A 221 -12.61 -20.39 -1.92
N LEU A 222 -12.77 -19.13 -2.31
CA LEU A 222 -12.29 -17.98 -1.57
C LEU A 222 -13.40 -17.36 -0.74
N ARG A 223 -12.99 -16.69 0.34
CA ARG A 223 -13.81 -15.61 0.91
C ARG A 223 -13.11 -14.28 0.72
N ALA A 224 -13.85 -13.31 0.23
CA ALA A 224 -13.34 -11.98 -0.04
C ALA A 224 -14.16 -10.95 0.72
N MET A 225 -13.50 -9.95 1.31
CA MET A 225 -14.17 -8.84 1.96
C MET A 225 -13.62 -7.51 1.50
N ILE A 226 -14.50 -6.51 1.51
CA ILE A 226 -14.17 -5.12 1.24
C ILE A 226 -14.56 -4.25 2.43
N VAL A 227 -13.60 -3.46 2.91
CA VAL A 227 -13.73 -2.57 4.07
C VAL A 227 -13.42 -1.13 3.64
N PRO A 228 -14.41 -0.23 3.61
CA PRO A 228 -14.17 1.17 3.31
C PRO A 228 -13.27 1.84 4.33
N GLY A 229 -12.41 2.75 3.89
CA GLY A 229 -11.45 3.45 4.75
C GLY A 229 -12.09 4.47 5.71
N SER A 230 -13.34 4.87 5.48
CA SER A 230 -14.11 5.75 6.36
C SER A 230 -15.61 5.67 6.08
N GLY A 231 -16.43 6.21 7.00
CA GLY A 231 -17.89 6.36 6.78
C GLY A 231 -18.22 7.17 5.53
N LEU A 232 -17.53 8.29 5.30
CA LEU A 232 -17.75 9.12 4.10
C LEU A 232 -17.45 8.36 2.80
N VAL A 233 -16.41 7.53 2.79
CA VAL A 233 -16.08 6.69 1.63
C VAL A 233 -17.14 5.61 1.41
N LYS A 234 -17.66 5.01 2.49
CA LYS A 234 -18.74 4.03 2.41
C LYS A 234 -20.02 4.65 1.84
N GLU A 235 -20.46 5.77 2.41
CA GLU A 235 -21.64 6.51 1.94
C GLU A 235 -21.50 6.87 0.45
N GLN A 236 -20.32 7.35 0.04
CA GLN A 236 -20.05 7.66 -1.35
C GLN A 236 -20.08 6.41 -2.25
N ALA A 237 -19.46 5.31 -1.82
CA ALA A 237 -19.44 4.06 -2.59
C ALA A 237 -20.84 3.45 -2.76
N GLU A 238 -21.68 3.53 -1.73
CA GLU A 238 -23.08 3.09 -1.77
C GLU A 238 -23.93 4.00 -2.67
N ALA A 239 -23.72 5.32 -2.62
CA ALA A 239 -24.38 6.27 -3.53
C ALA A 239 -23.99 6.06 -5.00
N GLU A 240 -22.76 5.61 -5.25
CA GLU A 240 -22.26 5.25 -6.59
C GLU A 240 -22.66 3.83 -7.02
N GLY A 241 -23.31 3.03 -6.15
CA GLY A 241 -23.72 1.66 -6.43
C GLY A 241 -22.56 0.64 -6.43
N LEU A 242 -21.37 1.01 -5.98
CA LEU A 242 -20.20 0.14 -5.95
C LEU A 242 -20.41 -1.05 -5.00
N ASP A 243 -21.10 -0.84 -3.88
CA ASP A 243 -21.40 -1.89 -2.91
C ASP A 243 -22.24 -3.02 -3.53
N GLN A 244 -23.17 -2.69 -4.44
CA GLN A 244 -23.98 -3.66 -5.16
C GLN A 244 -23.14 -4.47 -6.13
N ILE A 245 -22.21 -3.84 -6.83
CA ILE A 245 -21.23 -4.53 -7.69
C ILE A 245 -20.42 -5.54 -6.86
N PHE A 246 -19.92 -5.12 -5.70
CA PHE A 246 -19.11 -5.99 -4.84
C PHE A 246 -19.92 -7.17 -4.29
N LYS A 247 -21.14 -6.92 -3.78
CA LYS A 247 -22.03 -7.97 -3.28
C LYS A 247 -22.42 -8.95 -4.38
N ALA A 248 -22.72 -8.46 -5.58
CA ALA A 248 -23.04 -9.30 -6.74
C ALA A 248 -21.86 -10.18 -7.16
N ALA A 249 -20.62 -9.67 -7.05
CA ALA A 249 -19.41 -10.44 -7.25
C ALA A 249 -19.09 -11.44 -6.13
N GLY A 250 -19.83 -11.41 -5.01
CA GLY A 250 -19.64 -12.33 -3.88
C GLY A 250 -18.74 -11.81 -2.76
N PHE A 251 -18.36 -10.52 -2.77
CA PHE A 251 -17.60 -9.92 -1.67
C PHE A 251 -18.50 -9.62 -0.46
N GLU A 252 -17.96 -9.83 0.73
CA GLU A 252 -18.52 -9.32 1.98
C GLU A 252 -18.29 -7.80 2.06
N TRP A 253 -19.34 -7.00 1.90
CA TRP A 253 -19.29 -5.55 2.11
C TRP A 253 -19.39 -5.22 3.60
N ARG A 254 -18.30 -4.69 4.18
CA ARG A 254 -18.16 -4.46 5.62
C ARG A 254 -18.34 -3.00 6.01
N GLU A 255 -18.50 -2.77 7.32
CA GLU A 255 -18.47 -1.44 7.92
C GLU A 255 -17.04 -0.88 7.99
N PRO A 256 -16.86 0.45 7.90
CA PRO A 256 -15.54 1.06 7.87
C PRO A 256 -14.82 0.86 9.21
N GLY A 257 -13.56 0.48 9.15
CA GLY A 257 -12.73 0.29 10.33
C GLY A 257 -11.41 -0.40 10.02
N CYS A 258 -10.60 -0.63 11.04
CA CYS A 258 -9.32 -1.32 10.85
C CYS A 258 -9.49 -2.78 10.42
N SER A 259 -10.60 -3.44 10.77
CA SER A 259 -10.94 -4.83 10.37
C SER A 259 -9.70 -5.74 10.41
N MET A 260 -9.46 -6.56 9.38
CA MET A 260 -8.35 -7.50 9.32
C MET A 260 -6.98 -6.80 9.16
N CYS A 261 -6.90 -5.52 8.77
CA CYS A 261 -5.63 -4.78 8.74
C CYS A 261 -4.97 -4.70 10.14
N LEU A 262 -5.78 -4.66 11.21
CA LEU A 262 -5.32 -4.73 12.59
C LEU A 262 -5.51 -6.12 13.22
N GLY A 263 -6.54 -6.88 12.82
CA GLY A 263 -6.78 -8.23 13.33
C GLY A 263 -7.20 -8.30 14.81
N MET A 264 -7.65 -7.18 15.41
CA MET A 264 -8.12 -7.10 16.81
C MET A 264 -9.66 -7.18 16.93
N ASN A 265 -10.31 -7.71 15.91
CA ASN A 265 -11.76 -7.89 15.80
C ASN A 265 -12.02 -9.28 15.20
N PRO A 266 -13.27 -9.72 15.00
CA PRO A 266 -13.57 -11.04 14.43
C PRO A 266 -13.06 -11.27 13.00
N ASP A 267 -12.73 -10.22 12.24
CA ASP A 267 -12.15 -10.36 10.91
C ASP A 267 -10.67 -10.75 11.04
N GLN A 268 -10.41 -12.07 11.08
CA GLN A 268 -9.08 -12.66 11.20
C GLN A 268 -8.91 -13.85 10.28
N LEU A 269 -7.66 -14.06 9.84
CA LEU A 269 -7.23 -15.28 9.18
C LEU A 269 -7.21 -16.44 10.18
N SER A 270 -7.76 -17.57 9.74
CA SER A 270 -7.55 -18.84 10.41
C SER A 270 -6.11 -19.33 10.22
N PRO A 271 -5.58 -20.18 11.11
CA PRO A 271 -4.23 -20.70 10.97
C PRO A 271 -3.98 -21.28 9.58
N ARG A 272 -2.92 -20.81 8.92
CA ARG A 272 -2.44 -21.21 7.59
C ARG A 272 -3.28 -20.75 6.40
N GLU A 273 -4.39 -20.02 6.60
CA GLU A 273 -5.07 -19.35 5.49
C GLU A 273 -4.10 -18.35 4.82
N ARG A 274 -4.07 -18.38 3.48
CA ARG A 274 -3.27 -17.46 2.66
C ARG A 274 -4.15 -16.33 2.13
N CYS A 275 -3.72 -15.09 2.38
CA CYS A 275 -4.48 -13.89 2.05
C CYS A 275 -3.72 -12.98 1.10
N ALA A 276 -4.40 -12.48 0.06
CA ALA A 276 -3.99 -11.27 -0.65
C ALA A 276 -4.66 -10.06 0.02
N SER A 277 -3.86 -9.12 0.49
CA SER A 277 -4.28 -8.06 1.42
C SER A 277 -3.79 -6.71 0.94
N THR A 278 -4.67 -5.71 0.90
CA THR A 278 -4.29 -4.32 0.56
C THR A 278 -3.78 -3.52 1.76
N SER A 279 -3.64 -4.18 2.92
CA SER A 279 -3.01 -3.65 4.16
C SER A 279 -1.56 -3.18 3.92
N ASN A 280 -0.99 -2.45 4.87
CA ASN A 280 0.43 -2.07 4.87
C ASN A 280 1.35 -3.06 5.61
N ARG A 281 0.82 -4.01 6.39
CA ARG A 281 1.65 -4.89 7.25
C ARG A 281 1.29 -6.37 7.13
N ASN A 282 2.30 -7.22 6.99
CA ASN A 282 2.20 -8.68 6.87
C ASN A 282 3.11 -9.45 7.84
N PHE A 283 3.55 -8.83 8.94
CA PHE A 283 4.32 -9.52 9.95
C PHE A 283 3.52 -10.66 10.61
N GLU A 284 4.24 -11.64 11.14
CA GLU A 284 3.67 -12.86 11.72
C GLU A 284 2.58 -12.54 12.76
N GLY A 285 1.38 -13.07 12.56
CA GLY A 285 0.24 -12.88 13.47
C GLY A 285 -0.56 -11.59 13.25
N ARG A 286 -0.15 -10.71 12.34
CA ARG A 286 -0.80 -9.40 12.15
C ARG A 286 -2.28 -9.48 11.82
N GLN A 287 -2.66 -10.33 10.87
CA GLN A 287 -4.04 -10.48 10.41
C GLN A 287 -4.75 -11.69 11.05
N GLY A 288 -4.15 -12.29 12.09
CA GLY A 288 -4.62 -13.54 12.69
C GLY A 288 -3.47 -14.50 12.97
N ARG A 289 -3.62 -15.34 14.01
CA ARG A 289 -2.58 -16.27 14.45
C ARG A 289 -2.25 -17.28 13.33
N LEU A 290 -0.98 -17.32 12.92
CA LEU A 290 -0.47 -18.17 11.82
C LEU A 290 -1.11 -17.87 10.43
N GLY A 291 -1.73 -16.71 10.25
CA GLY A 291 -2.27 -16.28 8.95
C GLY A 291 -1.16 -15.82 8.00
N ARG A 292 -1.22 -16.23 6.74
CA ARG A 292 -0.17 -16.00 5.73
C ARG A 292 -0.56 -14.87 4.80
N THR A 293 -0.03 -13.68 5.06
CA THR A 293 -0.47 -12.45 4.38
C THR A 293 0.52 -12.02 3.30
N HIS A 294 -0.01 -11.70 2.12
CA HIS A 294 0.71 -11.07 1.03
C HIS A 294 0.15 -9.66 0.81
N LEU A 295 1.01 -8.65 0.85
CA LEU A 295 0.65 -7.27 0.53
C LEU A 295 0.63 -7.08 -0.98
N VAL A 296 -0.48 -6.53 -1.48
CA VAL A 296 -0.71 -6.28 -2.91
C VAL A 296 -1.54 -5.01 -3.13
N SER A 297 -1.57 -4.51 -4.36
CA SER A 297 -2.49 -3.42 -4.76
C SER A 297 -3.96 -3.87 -4.79
N PRO A 298 -4.93 -2.95 -4.72
CA PRO A 298 -6.36 -3.29 -4.86
C PRO A 298 -6.69 -4.00 -6.17
N VAL A 299 -6.08 -3.55 -7.27
CA VAL A 299 -6.24 -4.16 -8.59
C VAL A 299 -5.77 -5.61 -8.60
N MET A 300 -4.61 -5.88 -7.99
CA MET A 300 -4.08 -7.24 -7.84
C MET A 300 -4.97 -8.11 -6.94
N ALA A 301 -5.44 -7.57 -5.81
CA ALA A 301 -6.34 -8.29 -4.91
C ALA A 301 -7.66 -8.67 -5.60
N ALA A 302 -8.25 -7.75 -6.37
CA ALA A 302 -9.48 -7.98 -7.12
C ALA A 302 -9.31 -9.05 -8.20
N ALA A 303 -8.24 -8.97 -9.00
CA ALA A 303 -7.95 -9.97 -10.03
C ALA A 303 -7.68 -11.36 -9.41
N ALA A 304 -6.95 -11.40 -8.30
CA ALA A 304 -6.68 -12.63 -7.58
C ALA A 304 -7.95 -13.24 -6.94
N ALA A 305 -8.91 -12.40 -6.53
CA ALA A 305 -10.22 -12.84 -6.03
C ALA A 305 -11.02 -13.62 -7.09
N LEU A 306 -10.97 -13.16 -8.34
CA LEU A 306 -11.62 -13.84 -9.45
C LEU A 306 -10.88 -15.13 -9.81
N ALA A 307 -9.55 -15.09 -9.82
CA ALA A 307 -8.72 -16.21 -10.26
C ALA A 307 -8.53 -17.34 -9.23
N GLY A 308 -8.67 -17.08 -7.92
CA GLY A 308 -8.33 -18.05 -6.86
C GLY A 308 -6.84 -18.12 -6.51
N ARG A 309 -6.01 -17.32 -7.18
CA ARG A 309 -4.54 -17.29 -7.09
C ARG A 309 -4.02 -15.96 -7.62
N PHE A 310 -2.74 -15.65 -7.39
CA PHE A 310 -2.15 -14.47 -8.00
C PHE A 310 -2.08 -14.57 -9.53
N VAL A 311 -2.31 -13.45 -10.21
CA VAL A 311 -2.32 -13.34 -11.67
C VAL A 311 -1.62 -12.05 -12.11
N ASP A 312 -0.99 -12.08 -13.28
CA ASP A 312 -0.44 -10.86 -13.87
C ASP A 312 -1.59 -9.99 -14.39
N ILE A 313 -1.92 -8.94 -13.64
CA ILE A 313 -3.01 -8.01 -13.93
C ILE A 313 -2.88 -7.29 -15.27
N ARG A 314 -1.68 -7.25 -15.85
CA ARG A 314 -1.46 -6.66 -17.19
C ARG A 314 -2.11 -7.48 -18.30
N ASN A 315 -2.32 -8.77 -18.06
CA ASN A 315 -2.91 -9.72 -19.01
C ASN A 315 -4.31 -10.18 -18.57
N PHE A 316 -4.90 -9.53 -17.56
CA PHE A 316 -6.15 -9.95 -16.94
C PHE A 316 -7.29 -9.09 -17.48
N HIS A 317 -8.07 -9.65 -18.40
CA HIS A 317 -9.23 -9.02 -19.04
C HIS A 317 -10.54 -9.65 -18.55
#